data_AF-A0A7S3DJ41-F1
#
_entry.id   AF-A0A7S3DJ41-F1
#
_cell.length_a   1.000
_cell.length_b   1.000
_cell.length_c   1.000
_cell.angle_alpha   90.00
_cell.angle_beta   90.00
_cell.angle_gamma   90.00
#
_symmetry.space_group_name_H-M   'P 1'
#
loop_
_entity.id
_entity.type
_entity.pdbx_description
1 polymer ?
#
loop_
_entity_poly.entity_id
_entity_poly.type
_entity_poly.pdbx_seq_one_letter_code
_entity_poly.pdbx_strand_id
1 'polypeptide(L)'
;MASPKKGPVRGPPKGFSLTPLYNSAPSGLFVECEITDRHVAITAENTKTIYRNHVGTKSASAYKRMCDILVPLTANAQRIGTEEERKLLDQSIQLCQRLLIEVTLSEATKLVGRAEYEDALPGSIQALRFSLEIYGSGRSELIPCYILLAEANLGLSRFKQAEECLCNANWILIKTRDNDKKVKSILYRGFGRLYAAQGKREEALRQLANDVSPNAALTDTVC
;
A
#
# COMPACT_ATOMS: atom_id res chain seq x y z
N MET A 1 -40.28 6.11 33.04
CA MET A 1 -38.92 6.67 32.86
C MET A 1 -38.14 5.73 31.96
N ALA A 2 -37.97 6.07 30.68
CA ALA A 2 -37.23 5.27 29.71
C ALA A 2 -36.13 6.14 29.11
N SER A 3 -34.87 5.76 29.34
CA SER A 3 -33.68 6.45 28.84
C SER A 3 -33.51 6.22 27.33
N PRO A 4 -33.09 7.24 26.55
CA PRO A 4 -32.92 7.08 25.11
C PRO A 4 -31.63 6.30 24.81
N LYS A 5 -31.75 5.24 23.99
CA LYS A 5 -30.62 4.48 23.44
C LYS A 5 -29.82 5.39 22.49
N LYS A 6 -28.58 5.69 22.83
CA LYS A 6 -27.63 6.38 21.92
C LYS A 6 -27.16 5.38 20.85
N GLY A 7 -27.53 5.63 19.60
CA GLY A 7 -26.99 4.92 18.43
C GLY A 7 -25.52 5.29 18.16
N PRO A 8 -24.85 4.57 17.24
CA PRO A 8 -23.44 4.81 16.93
C PRO A 8 -23.27 6.20 16.29
N VAL A 9 -22.37 6.99 16.87
CA VAL A 9 -22.03 8.35 16.41
C VAL A 9 -21.27 8.22 15.09
N ARG A 10 -21.86 8.70 13.99
CA ARG A 10 -21.17 8.80 12.69
C ARG A 10 -20.16 9.93 12.76
N GLY A 11 -18.89 9.62 12.44
CA GLY A 11 -17.83 10.62 12.27
C GLY A 11 -18.01 11.47 11.00
N PRO A 12 -17.34 12.63 10.93
CA PRO A 12 -17.51 13.62 9.87
C PRO A 12 -16.94 13.15 8.51
N PRO A 13 -17.38 13.75 7.39
CA PRO A 13 -16.99 13.33 6.05
C PRO A 13 -15.54 13.74 5.67
N LYS A 14 -15.01 13.04 4.66
CA LYS A 14 -13.64 13.05 4.16
C LYS A 14 -13.11 14.45 3.81
N GLY A 15 -12.07 14.85 4.53
CA GLY A 15 -11.10 15.89 4.18
C GLY A 15 -9.86 15.64 5.02
N PHE A 16 -8.69 15.45 4.38
CA PHE A 16 -7.45 15.12 5.07
C PHE A 16 -6.98 16.29 5.93
N SER A 17 -7.34 16.23 7.20
CA SER A 17 -6.69 16.95 8.27
C SER A 17 -5.94 15.90 9.08
N LEU A 18 -4.61 16.01 9.12
CA LEU A 18 -3.78 15.35 10.13
C LEU A 18 -4.11 15.98 11.48
N THR A 19 -5.31 15.74 12.02
CA THR A 19 -5.61 16.04 13.42
C THR A 19 -5.11 14.88 14.26
N PRO A 20 -4.08 15.09 15.10
CA PRO A 20 -3.72 14.11 16.10
C PRO A 20 -4.88 14.07 17.11
N LEU A 21 -5.64 12.98 17.11
CA LEU A 21 -6.56 12.73 18.22
C LEU A 21 -5.73 12.36 19.45
N TYR A 22 -5.41 13.42 20.20
CA TYR A 22 -5.23 13.51 21.64
C TYR A 22 -4.53 12.32 22.33
N ASN A 23 -3.34 12.60 22.88
CA ASN A 23 -2.55 11.75 23.79
C ASN A 23 -3.26 11.39 25.13
N SER A 24 -4.60 11.42 25.19
CA SER A 24 -5.36 10.91 26.33
C SER A 24 -6.74 10.38 25.91
N ALA A 25 -6.74 9.48 24.93
CA ALA A 25 -7.90 8.61 24.75
C ALA A 25 -7.97 7.62 25.94
N PRO A 26 -9.11 7.52 26.64
CA PRO A 26 -9.27 6.55 27.71
C PRO A 26 -9.12 5.13 27.18
N SER A 27 -8.54 4.25 28.00
CA SER A 27 -8.34 2.84 27.71
C SER A 27 -9.67 2.21 27.28
N GLY A 28 -9.72 1.56 26.11
CA GLY A 28 -10.95 0.98 25.56
C GLY A 28 -11.61 1.73 24.39
N LEU A 29 -10.97 2.77 23.84
CA LEU A 29 -11.38 3.37 22.57
C LEU A 29 -10.83 2.53 21.39
N PHE A 30 -11.65 2.34 20.34
CA PHE A 30 -11.23 1.72 19.09
C PHE A 30 -10.76 2.82 18.11
N VAL A 31 -9.56 2.68 17.56
CA VAL A 31 -9.00 3.57 16.53
C VAL A 31 -8.72 2.75 15.28
N GLU A 32 -8.93 3.33 14.10
CA GLU A 32 -8.53 2.68 12.84
C GLU A 32 -7.01 2.78 12.67
N CYS A 33 -6.36 1.64 12.39
CA CYS A 33 -4.94 1.62 12.09
C CYS A 33 -4.70 2.22 10.71
N GLU A 34 -3.88 3.28 10.62
CA GLU A 34 -3.57 3.95 9.33
C GLU A 34 -2.93 3.04 8.27
N ILE A 35 -2.36 1.90 8.68
CA ILE A 35 -1.70 0.94 7.77
C ILE A 35 -2.69 -0.09 7.24
N THR A 36 -3.66 -0.53 8.06
CA THR A 36 -4.51 -1.68 7.73
C THR A 36 -6.01 -1.39 7.69
N ASP A 37 -6.42 -0.15 8.02
CA ASP A 37 -7.80 0.30 8.15
C ASP A 37 -8.67 -0.60 9.08
N ARG A 38 -8.04 -1.41 9.96
CA ARG A 38 -8.75 -2.26 10.94
C ARG A 38 -8.90 -1.52 12.28
N HIS A 39 -10.00 -1.76 12.97
CA HIS A 39 -10.22 -1.25 14.33
C HIS A 39 -9.28 -1.91 15.35
N VAL A 40 -8.64 -1.07 16.14
CA VAL A 40 -7.59 -1.41 17.11
C VAL A 40 -7.96 -0.84 18.48
N ALA A 41 -7.90 -1.66 19.53
CA ALA A 41 -8.14 -1.20 20.90
C ALA A 41 -6.90 -0.52 21.49
N ILE A 42 -7.07 0.71 22.02
CA ILE A 42 -6.01 1.44 22.71
C ILE A 42 -5.80 0.84 24.12
N THR A 43 -4.57 0.40 24.42
CA THR A 43 -4.12 0.06 25.79
C THR A 43 -3.18 1.16 26.33
N ALA A 44 -3.15 1.35 27.65
CA ALA A 44 -2.48 2.48 28.31
C ALA A 44 -0.96 2.59 28.03
N GLU A 45 -0.29 1.48 27.74
CA GLU A 45 1.13 1.44 27.35
C GLU A 45 1.39 1.95 25.91
N ASN A 46 0.33 2.14 25.11
CA ASN A 46 0.39 2.46 23.68
C ASN A 46 -0.16 3.84 23.32
N THR A 47 -0.20 4.75 24.30
CA THR A 47 -0.73 6.13 24.18
C THR A 47 0.04 7.05 23.22
N LYS A 48 1.10 6.56 22.56
CA LYS A 48 1.95 7.38 21.70
C LYS A 48 1.87 7.12 20.20
N THR A 49 1.07 6.20 19.67
CA THR A 49 0.83 6.20 18.21
C THR A 49 -0.26 5.23 17.75
N ILE A 50 -1.11 5.75 16.85
CA ILE A 50 -2.18 5.06 16.12
C ILE A 50 -1.65 3.85 15.28
N TYR A 51 -0.32 3.71 15.17
CA TYR A 51 0.36 2.68 14.40
C TYR A 51 0.51 1.31 15.10
N ARG A 52 0.21 1.14 16.39
CA ARG A 52 0.83 0.03 17.15
C ARG A 52 0.02 -1.20 17.56
N ASN A 53 -1.31 -1.23 17.49
CA ASN A 53 -2.02 -2.33 18.20
C ASN A 53 -2.84 -3.27 17.31
N HIS A 54 -2.17 -4.00 16.42
CA HIS A 54 -2.69 -5.29 16.00
C HIS A 54 -2.45 -6.33 17.10
N VAL A 55 -3.29 -6.32 18.13
CA VAL A 55 -3.27 -7.38 19.15
C VAL A 55 -3.77 -8.66 18.48
N GLY A 56 -2.84 -9.54 18.08
CA GLY A 56 -3.13 -10.91 17.67
C GLY A 56 -3.15 -11.22 16.16
N THR A 57 -2.80 -10.30 15.26
CA THR A 57 -2.67 -10.62 13.81
C THR A 57 -1.22 -10.83 13.40
N LYS A 58 -0.95 -11.77 12.47
CA LYS A 58 0.40 -12.01 11.92
C LYS A 58 0.98 -10.74 11.24
N SER A 59 0.12 -9.97 10.59
CA SER A 59 0.44 -8.66 9.98
C SER A 59 1.05 -7.65 10.95
N ALA A 60 0.71 -7.70 12.25
CA ALA A 60 1.30 -6.84 13.29
C ALA A 60 2.83 -6.95 13.33
N SER A 61 3.30 -8.20 13.24
CA SER A 61 4.72 -8.52 13.36
C SER A 61 5.49 -8.17 12.08
N ALA A 62 4.85 -8.35 10.92
CA ALA A 62 5.44 -8.05 9.61
C ALA A 62 5.70 -6.55 9.45
N TYR A 63 4.78 -5.70 9.91
CA TYR A 63 4.88 -4.25 9.74
C TYR A 63 5.40 -3.49 10.95
N LYS A 64 5.89 -4.18 11.98
CA LYS A 64 6.50 -3.55 13.17
C LYS A 64 7.59 -2.54 12.81
N ARG A 65 8.46 -2.89 11.85
CA ARG A 65 9.53 -2.01 11.36
C ARG A 65 9.00 -0.74 10.70
N MET A 66 7.85 -0.81 10.01
CA MET A 66 7.21 0.37 9.44
C MET A 66 6.69 1.30 10.53
N CYS A 67 6.05 0.73 11.56
CA CYS A 67 5.55 1.51 12.69
C CYS A 67 6.70 2.25 13.39
N ASP A 68 7.85 1.61 13.57
CA ASP A 68 9.04 2.22 14.18
C ASP A 68 9.57 3.44 13.39
N ILE A 69 9.37 3.47 12.07
CA ILE A 69 9.75 4.60 11.18
C ILE A 69 8.67 5.69 11.17
N LEU A 70 7.39 5.34 11.33
CA LEU A 70 6.27 6.28 11.29
C LEU A 70 6.12 7.13 12.55
N VAL A 71 6.44 6.58 13.74
CA VAL A 71 6.35 7.34 15.00
C VAL A 71 7.25 8.59 14.99
N PRO A 72 8.53 8.52 14.60
CA PRO A 72 9.40 9.69 14.56
C PRO A 72 8.95 10.71 13.50
N LEU A 73 8.46 10.26 12.33
CA LEU A 73 8.04 11.16 11.25
C LEU A 73 6.86 12.05 11.67
N THR A 74 5.87 11.46 12.34
CA THR A 74 4.69 12.19 12.83
C THR A 74 5.03 13.17 13.96
N ALA A 75 5.95 12.80 14.85
CA ALA A 75 6.43 13.69 15.91
C ALA A 75 7.22 14.90 15.35
N ASN A 76 8.00 14.69 14.30
CA ASN A 76 8.83 15.74 13.71
C ASN A 76 8.03 16.77 12.91
N ALA A 77 6.89 16.40 12.32
CA ALA A 77 5.99 17.32 11.62
C ALA A 77 5.43 18.45 12.51
N GLN A 78 5.52 18.30 13.84
CA GLN A 78 5.00 19.25 14.82
C GLN A 78 6.02 20.32 15.26
N ARG A 79 7.25 20.28 14.75
CA ARG A 79 8.35 21.12 15.22
C ARG A 79 8.44 22.42 14.42
N ILE A 80 8.20 23.55 15.07
CA ILE A 80 8.42 24.89 14.49
C ILE A 80 9.89 25.27 14.72
N GLY A 81 10.72 25.16 13.68
CA GLY A 81 12.15 25.52 13.70
C GLY A 81 12.51 26.70 12.78
N THR A 82 13.79 27.07 12.81
CA THR A 82 14.45 28.00 11.88
C THR A 82 14.41 27.48 10.43
N GLU A 83 14.69 28.34 9.43
CA GLU A 83 14.64 27.92 8.01
C GLU A 83 15.63 26.79 7.69
N GLU A 84 16.82 26.83 8.29
CA GLU A 84 17.85 25.79 8.12
C GLU A 84 17.42 24.46 8.75
N GLU A 85 16.85 24.49 9.96
CA GLU A 85 16.30 23.30 10.63
C GLU A 85 15.14 22.68 9.84
N ARG A 86 14.29 23.50 9.19
CA ARG A 86 13.22 23.01 8.32
C ARG A 86 13.78 22.27 7.10
N LYS A 87 14.80 22.82 6.43
CA LYS A 87 15.43 22.17 5.28
C LYS A 87 16.08 20.83 5.65
N LEU A 88 16.78 20.77 6.78
CA LEU A 88 17.37 19.52 7.29
C LEU A 88 16.29 18.50 7.66
N LEU A 89 15.19 18.97 8.25
CA LEU A 89 14.07 18.13 8.59
C LEU A 89 13.39 17.56 7.34
N ASP A 90 13.14 18.38 6.32
CA ASP A 90 12.54 17.95 5.06
C ASP A 90 13.37 16.87 4.37
N GLN A 91 14.70 17.01 4.37
CA GLN A 91 15.63 15.99 3.86
C GLN A 91 15.53 14.69 4.66
N SER A 92 15.48 14.77 5.99
CA SER A 92 15.32 13.60 6.85
C SER A 92 13.98 12.91 6.63
N ILE A 93 12.89 13.68 6.47
CA ILE A 93 11.55 13.16 6.19
C ILE A 93 11.55 12.42 4.85
N GLN A 94 12.09 13.01 3.79
CA GLN A 94 12.18 12.36 2.47
C GLN A 94 12.98 11.06 2.52
N LEU A 95 14.08 11.02 3.27
CA LEU A 95 14.88 9.80 3.44
C LEU A 95 14.10 8.71 4.17
N CYS A 96 13.43 9.06 5.26
CA CYS A 96 12.58 8.13 6.00
C CYS A 96 11.39 7.62 5.17
N GLN A 97 10.77 8.48 4.36
CA GLN A 97 9.68 8.09 3.46
C GLN A 97 10.15 7.09 2.38
N ARG A 98 11.34 7.30 1.80
CA ARG A 98 11.94 6.34 0.85
C ARG A 98 12.24 5.00 1.51
N LEU A 99 12.85 5.02 2.70
CA LEU A 99 13.10 3.81 3.48
C LEU A 99 11.79 3.08 3.81
N LEU A 100 10.74 3.83 4.11
CA LEU A 100 9.43 3.28 4.42
C LEU A 100 8.84 2.55 3.22
N ILE A 101 8.94 3.11 2.01
CA ILE A 101 8.52 2.42 0.77
C ILE A 101 9.28 1.10 0.61
N GLU A 102 10.61 1.12 0.77
CA GLU A 102 11.46 -0.07 0.61
C GLU A 102 11.09 -1.18 1.61
N VAL A 103 10.97 -0.84 2.89
CA VAL A 103 10.59 -1.78 3.94
C VAL A 103 9.19 -2.35 3.66
N THR A 104 8.24 -1.49 3.29
CA THR A 104 6.86 -1.91 3.04
C THR A 104 6.76 -2.86 1.86
N LEU A 105 7.43 -2.54 0.75
CA LEU A 105 7.48 -3.40 -0.44
C LEU A 105 8.15 -4.73 -0.13
N SER A 106 9.26 -4.72 0.61
CA SER A 106 9.97 -5.94 1.00
C SER A 106 9.08 -6.88 1.82
N GLU A 107 8.41 -6.35 2.85
CA GLU A 107 7.55 -7.16 3.71
C GLU A 107 6.30 -7.65 2.99
N ALA A 108 5.64 -6.80 2.20
CA ALA A 108 4.47 -7.23 1.42
C ALA A 108 4.84 -8.27 0.35
N THR A 109 6.01 -8.16 -0.29
CA THR A 109 6.51 -9.18 -1.24
C THR A 109 6.72 -10.54 -0.55
N LYS A 110 7.28 -10.56 0.66
CA LYS A 110 7.43 -11.79 1.45
C LYS A 110 6.08 -12.42 1.78
N LEU A 111 5.09 -11.61 2.14
CA LEU A 111 3.73 -12.08 2.47
C LEU A 111 3.02 -12.65 1.24
N VAL A 112 3.11 -11.99 0.07
CA VAL A 112 2.61 -12.53 -1.20
C VAL A 112 3.28 -13.87 -1.54
N GLY A 113 4.59 -14.00 -1.33
CA GLY A 113 5.33 -15.25 -1.55
C GLY A 113 4.90 -16.39 -0.63
N ARG A 114 4.31 -16.09 0.55
CA ARG A 114 3.73 -17.05 1.48
C ARG A 114 2.23 -17.30 1.25
N ALA A 115 1.65 -16.71 0.22
CA ALA A 115 0.20 -16.69 -0.04
C ALA A 115 -0.64 -16.06 1.09
N GLU A 116 -0.04 -15.22 1.94
CA GLU A 116 -0.73 -14.46 3.00
C GLU A 116 -1.27 -13.13 2.41
N TYR A 117 -2.16 -13.23 1.43
CA TYR A 117 -2.59 -12.08 0.61
C TYR A 117 -3.39 -11.03 1.38
N GLU A 118 -4.18 -11.43 2.38
CA GLU A 118 -4.94 -10.50 3.22
C GLU A 118 -4.03 -9.59 4.06
N ASP A 119 -2.91 -10.14 4.51
CA ASP A 119 -1.92 -9.40 5.28
C ASP A 119 -0.98 -8.59 4.38
N ALA A 120 -0.72 -9.03 3.15
CA ALA A 120 0.10 -8.29 2.18
C ALA A 120 -0.59 -7.01 1.67
N LEU A 121 -1.91 -7.09 1.44
CA LEU A 121 -2.72 -6.02 0.86
C LEU A 121 -2.53 -4.64 1.53
N PRO A 122 -2.64 -4.49 2.86
CA PRO A 122 -2.44 -3.19 3.51
C PRO A 122 -1.03 -2.62 3.31
N GLY A 123 0.01 -3.45 3.36
CA GLY A 123 1.37 -2.99 3.03
C GLY A 123 1.47 -2.53 1.58
N SER A 124 0.92 -3.27 0.64
CA SER A 124 0.93 -2.89 -0.77
C SER A 124 0.21 -1.55 -1.02
N ILE A 125 -0.93 -1.30 -0.38
CA ILE A 125 -1.66 -0.02 -0.45
C ILE A 125 -0.80 1.11 0.12
N GLN A 126 -0.18 0.86 1.27
CA GLN A 126 0.61 1.88 1.96
C GLN A 126 1.89 2.23 1.19
N ALA A 127 2.56 1.24 0.58
CA ALA A 127 3.68 1.47 -0.31
C ALA A 127 3.29 2.33 -1.52
N LEU A 128 2.13 2.06 -2.13
CA LEU A 128 1.63 2.86 -3.25
C LEU A 128 1.34 4.30 -2.83
N ARG A 129 0.70 4.49 -1.67
CA ARG A 129 0.39 5.83 -1.12
C ARG A 129 1.65 6.67 -0.94
N PHE A 130 2.66 6.15 -0.23
CA PHE A 130 3.91 6.88 -0.04
C PHE A 130 4.64 7.13 -1.36
N SER A 131 4.62 6.16 -2.29
CA SER A 131 5.25 6.35 -3.59
C SER A 131 4.56 7.44 -4.42
N LEU A 132 3.23 7.54 -4.36
CA LEU A 132 2.49 8.63 -5.01
C LEU A 132 2.79 9.99 -4.39
N GLU A 133 2.99 10.06 -3.08
CA GLU A 133 3.34 11.30 -2.36
C GLU A 133 4.75 11.81 -2.73
N ILE A 134 5.73 10.90 -2.84
CA ILE A 134 7.12 11.26 -3.14
C ILE A 134 7.33 11.54 -4.63
N TYR A 135 6.87 10.64 -5.50
CA TYR A 135 7.21 10.67 -6.92
C TYR A 135 6.14 11.33 -7.79
N GLY A 136 4.90 11.40 -7.30
CA GLY A 136 3.73 11.79 -8.08
C GLY A 136 3.22 10.67 -8.98
N SER A 137 2.09 10.93 -9.65
CA SER A 137 1.44 9.95 -10.53
C SER A 137 2.21 9.67 -11.81
N GLY A 138 2.22 8.42 -12.27
CA GLY A 138 2.72 8.04 -13.60
C GLY A 138 4.24 7.94 -13.72
N ARG A 139 4.93 7.66 -12.61
CA ARG A 139 6.37 7.42 -12.54
C ARG A 139 6.70 5.93 -12.46
N SER A 140 7.84 5.51 -13.01
CA SER A 140 8.23 4.08 -13.08
C SER A 140 8.43 3.46 -11.69
N GLU A 141 8.77 4.26 -10.68
CA GLU A 141 8.86 3.86 -9.29
C GLU A 141 7.54 3.31 -8.71
N LEU A 142 6.40 3.62 -9.33
CA LEU A 142 5.09 3.09 -8.92
C LEU A 142 4.83 1.67 -9.44
N ILE A 143 5.53 1.22 -10.49
CA ILE A 143 5.27 -0.08 -11.13
C ILE A 143 5.35 -1.24 -10.13
N PRO A 144 6.39 -1.36 -9.27
CA PRO A 144 6.46 -2.43 -8.27
C PRO A 144 5.29 -2.41 -7.30
N CYS A 145 4.77 -1.23 -6.92
CA CYS A 145 3.63 -1.10 -6.02
C CYS A 145 2.35 -1.65 -6.67
N TYR A 146 2.10 -1.31 -7.94
CA TYR A 146 0.94 -1.78 -8.68
C TYR A 146 0.99 -3.29 -8.96
N ILE A 147 2.18 -3.83 -9.30
CA ILE A 147 2.36 -5.28 -9.48
C ILE A 147 2.04 -6.02 -8.19
N LEU A 148 2.55 -5.55 -7.05
CA LEU A 148 2.34 -6.20 -5.76
C LEU A 148 0.87 -6.15 -5.32
N LEU A 149 0.19 -5.02 -5.54
CA LEU A 149 -1.26 -4.90 -5.35
C LEU A 149 -2.05 -5.85 -6.25
N ALA A 150 -1.64 -5.99 -7.51
CA ALA A 150 -2.28 -6.92 -8.43
C ALA A 150 -2.14 -8.37 -7.95
N GLU A 151 -0.96 -8.78 -7.50
CA GLU A 151 -0.72 -10.12 -6.99
C GLU A 151 -1.54 -10.43 -5.74
N ALA A 152 -1.60 -9.49 -4.78
CA ALA A 152 -2.41 -9.63 -3.59
C ALA A 152 -3.91 -9.74 -3.93
N ASN A 153 -4.43 -8.87 -4.81
CA ASN A 153 -5.83 -8.94 -5.24
C ASN A 153 -6.15 -10.20 -6.03
N LEU A 154 -5.24 -10.65 -6.89
CA LEU A 154 -5.40 -11.90 -7.65
C LEU A 154 -5.45 -13.11 -6.71
N GLY A 155 -4.59 -13.15 -5.69
CA GLY A 155 -4.61 -14.20 -4.66
C GLY A 155 -5.90 -14.23 -3.84
N LEU A 156 -6.56 -13.07 -3.68
CA LEU A 156 -7.87 -12.94 -3.04
C LEU A 156 -9.06 -13.11 -4.01
N SER A 157 -8.82 -13.54 -5.25
CA SER A 157 -9.84 -13.64 -6.31
C SER A 157 -10.57 -12.32 -6.62
N ARG A 158 -9.95 -11.17 -6.33
CA ARG A 158 -10.45 -9.82 -6.61
C ARG A 158 -10.03 -9.38 -8.00
N PHE A 159 -10.59 -10.03 -9.01
CA PHE A 159 -10.09 -9.94 -10.39
C PHE A 159 -10.16 -8.52 -10.97
N LYS A 160 -11.21 -7.76 -10.68
CA LYS A 160 -11.35 -6.39 -11.19
C LYS A 160 -10.23 -5.47 -10.68
N GLN A 161 -9.98 -5.51 -9.38
CA GLN A 161 -8.92 -4.72 -8.75
C GLN A 161 -7.53 -5.16 -9.22
N ALA A 162 -7.33 -6.46 -9.40
CA ALA A 162 -6.07 -7.00 -9.93
C ALA A 162 -5.82 -6.52 -11.37
N GLU A 163 -6.85 -6.56 -12.22
CA GLU A 163 -6.80 -6.05 -13.59
C GLU A 163 -6.45 -4.56 -13.60
N GLU A 164 -7.20 -3.71 -12.89
CA GLU A 164 -6.93 -2.27 -12.77
C GLU A 164 -5.48 -1.97 -12.37
N CYS A 165 -4.94 -2.72 -11.40
CA CYS A 165 -3.56 -2.55 -10.96
C CYS A 165 -2.55 -2.93 -12.06
N LEU A 166 -2.74 -4.05 -12.76
CA LEU A 166 -1.87 -4.45 -13.88
C LEU A 166 -1.94 -3.46 -15.03
N CYS A 167 -3.13 -2.94 -15.33
CA CYS A 167 -3.35 -1.92 -16.36
C CYS A 167 -2.60 -0.62 -16.02
N ASN A 168 -2.67 -0.17 -14.77
CA ASN A 168 -1.92 0.99 -14.31
C ASN A 168 -0.41 0.79 -14.44
N ALA A 169 0.12 -0.38 -14.04
CA ALA A 169 1.53 -0.70 -14.21
C ALA A 169 1.95 -0.72 -15.69
N ASN A 170 1.15 -1.33 -16.56
CA ASN A 170 1.41 -1.39 -17.99
C ASN A 170 1.39 0.01 -18.64
N TRP A 171 0.41 0.83 -18.29
CA TRP A 171 0.31 2.20 -18.78
C TRP A 171 1.55 3.04 -18.42
N ILE A 172 2.04 2.92 -17.19
CA ILE A 172 3.25 3.62 -16.76
C ILE A 172 4.44 3.18 -17.60
N LEU A 173 4.62 1.87 -17.79
CA LEU A 173 5.73 1.31 -18.56
C LEU A 173 5.71 1.77 -20.04
N ILE A 174 4.52 1.81 -20.66
CA ILE A 174 4.35 2.35 -22.01
C ILE A 174 4.64 3.85 -22.04
N LYS A 175 4.13 4.61 -21.06
CA LYS A 175 4.29 6.07 -20.99
C LYS A 175 5.74 6.50 -20.78
N THR A 176 6.49 5.81 -19.93
CA THR A 176 7.91 6.10 -19.67
C THR A 176 8.81 5.65 -20.82
N ARG A 177 8.27 4.93 -21.82
CA ARG A 177 9.02 4.27 -22.90
C ARG A 177 10.11 3.35 -22.37
N ASP A 178 9.88 2.79 -21.18
CA ASP A 178 10.82 1.90 -20.53
C ASP A 178 10.72 0.51 -21.19
N ASN A 179 11.89 -0.04 -21.52
CA ASN A 179 12.02 -1.32 -22.20
C ASN A 179 12.57 -2.41 -21.27
N ASP A 180 12.35 -2.28 -19.96
CA ASP A 180 12.74 -3.31 -19.01
C ASP A 180 12.00 -4.63 -19.29
N LYS A 181 12.75 -5.57 -19.89
CA LYS A 181 12.29 -6.91 -20.23
C LYS A 181 11.78 -7.67 -19.01
N LYS A 182 12.35 -7.45 -17.83
CA LYS A 182 11.92 -8.13 -16.58
C LYS A 182 10.54 -7.67 -16.18
N VAL A 183 10.29 -6.36 -16.21
CA VAL A 183 8.97 -5.80 -15.87
C VAL A 183 7.92 -6.24 -16.89
N LYS A 184 8.25 -6.23 -18.19
CA LYS A 184 7.37 -6.77 -19.25
C LYS A 184 6.99 -8.21 -18.99
N SER A 185 7.99 -9.05 -18.68
CA SER A 185 7.79 -10.46 -18.37
C SER A 185 6.86 -10.65 -17.17
N ILE A 186 7.07 -9.89 -16.08
CA ILE A 186 6.21 -9.92 -14.90
C ILE A 186 4.77 -9.52 -15.25
N LEU A 187 4.57 -8.47 -16.05
CA LEU A 187 3.24 -8.03 -16.46
C LEU A 187 2.51 -9.05 -17.33
N TYR A 188 3.18 -9.62 -18.34
CA TYR A 188 2.61 -10.67 -19.19
C TYR A 188 2.19 -11.90 -18.36
N ARG A 189 3.02 -12.32 -17.41
CA ARG A 189 2.68 -13.38 -16.46
C ARG A 189 1.50 -13.01 -15.57
N GLY A 190 1.46 -11.76 -15.09
CA GLY A 190 0.36 -11.23 -14.30
C GLY A 190 -0.97 -11.30 -15.03
N PHE A 191 -1.04 -10.78 -16.25
CA PHE A 191 -2.23 -10.85 -17.10
C PHE A 191 -2.59 -12.28 -17.48
N GLY A 192 -1.60 -13.11 -17.81
CA GLY A 192 -1.80 -14.53 -18.09
C GLY A 192 -2.47 -15.28 -16.93
N ARG A 193 -1.98 -15.07 -15.70
CA ARG A 193 -2.57 -15.65 -14.49
C ARG A 193 -3.97 -15.10 -14.21
N LEU A 194 -4.19 -13.81 -14.40
CA LEU A 194 -5.49 -13.17 -14.22
C LEU A 194 -6.53 -13.77 -15.17
N TYR A 195 -6.23 -13.84 -16.47
CA TYR A 195 -7.15 -14.38 -17.46
C TYR A 195 -7.37 -15.89 -17.29
N ALA A 196 -6.34 -16.64 -16.89
CA ALA A 196 -6.51 -18.04 -16.53
C ALA A 196 -7.47 -18.22 -15.35
N ALA A 197 -7.35 -17.38 -14.31
CA ALA A 197 -8.24 -17.40 -13.15
C ALA A 197 -9.69 -16.98 -13.49
N GLN A 198 -9.87 -16.12 -14.49
CA GLN A 198 -11.18 -15.74 -15.04
C GLN A 198 -11.80 -16.80 -15.98
N GLY A 199 -11.07 -17.86 -16.34
CA GLY A 199 -11.52 -18.87 -17.32
C GLY A 199 -11.32 -18.46 -18.80
N LYS A 200 -10.70 -17.31 -19.04
CA LYS A 200 -10.37 -16.75 -20.36
C LYS A 200 -9.10 -17.41 -20.93
N ARG A 201 -9.25 -18.67 -21.37
CA ARG A 201 -8.11 -19.53 -21.74
C ARG A 201 -7.31 -19.00 -22.92
N GLU A 202 -7.96 -18.48 -23.95
CA GLU A 202 -7.27 -18.00 -25.14
C GLU A 202 -6.45 -16.74 -24.86
N GLU A 203 -7.02 -15.79 -24.12
CA GLU A 203 -6.36 -14.56 -23.73
C GLU A 203 -5.18 -14.84 -22.79
N ALA A 204 -5.35 -15.77 -21.84
CA ALA A 204 -4.28 -16.22 -20.98
C ALA A 204 -3.09 -16.80 -21.78
N LEU A 205 -3.37 -17.67 -22.76
CA LEU A 205 -2.34 -18.25 -23.62
C LEU A 205 -1.60 -17.20 -24.45
N ARG A 206 -2.33 -16.23 -25.02
CA ARG A 206 -1.72 -15.12 -25.76
C ARG A 206 -0.76 -14.31 -24.89
N GLN A 207 -1.19 -13.94 -23.68
CA GLN A 207 -0.35 -13.18 -22.75
C GLN A 207 0.89 -13.96 -22.31
N LEU A 208 0.76 -15.25 -22.02
CA LEU A 208 1.89 -16.10 -21.65
C LEU A 208 2.84 -16.39 -22.83
N ALA A 209 2.34 -16.45 -24.07
CA ALA A 209 3.18 -16.58 -25.25
C ALA A 209 4.03 -15.32 -25.49
N ASN A 210 3.47 -14.14 -25.19
CA ASN A 210 4.18 -12.87 -25.28
C ASN A 210 5.33 -12.76 -24.26
N ASP A 211 5.23 -13.41 -23.10
CA ASP A 211 6.31 -13.49 -22.10
C ASP A 211 7.60 -14.12 -22.67
N VAL A 212 7.46 -15.18 -23.48
CA VAL A 212 8.59 -15.93 -24.05
C VAL A 212 9.14 -15.26 -25.31
N SER A 213 8.35 -14.42 -25.96
CA SER A 213 8.67 -13.85 -27.27
C SER A 213 9.65 -12.66 -27.13
N PRO A 214 10.82 -12.68 -27.80
CA PRO A 214 11.85 -11.64 -27.62
C PRO A 214 11.45 -10.26 -28.15
N ASN A 215 10.42 -10.17 -29.00
CA ASN A 215 9.95 -8.95 -29.65
C ASN A 215 8.51 -8.57 -29.28
N ALA A 216 7.92 -9.14 -28.24
CA ALA A 216 6.53 -8.82 -27.86
C ALA A 216 6.40 -7.36 -27.43
N ALA A 217 5.71 -6.56 -28.24
CA ALA A 217 5.38 -5.18 -27.93
C ALA A 217 4.20 -5.13 -26.95
N LEU A 218 4.32 -4.34 -25.89
CA LEU A 218 3.22 -4.11 -24.94
C LEU A 218 2.05 -3.33 -25.55
N THR A 219 2.16 -2.90 -26.81
CA THR A 219 1.14 -2.16 -27.54
C THR A 219 -0.18 -2.91 -27.65
N ASP A 220 -0.14 -4.24 -27.55
CA ASP A 220 -1.31 -5.09 -27.77
C ASP A 220 -1.99 -5.50 -26.46
N THR A 221 -1.38 -5.15 -25.31
CA THR A 221 -1.95 -5.41 -23.97
C THR A 221 -2.72 -4.17 -23.53
N VAL A 222 -3.70 -3.77 -24.34
CA VAL A 222 -4.55 -2.62 -24.02
C VAL A 222 -5.59 -3.09 -23.02
N CYS A 223 -5.33 -2.79 -21.75
CA CYS A 223 -6.37 -2.16 -20.96
C CYS A 223 -6.52 -0.70 -21.43
#